data_AF-A0A852MGM6-F1
#
_entry.id   AF-A0A852MGM6-F1
#
_cell.length_a   1.000
_cell.length_b   1.000
_cell.length_c   1.000
_cell.angle_alpha   90.00
_cell.angle_beta   90.00
_cell.angle_gamma   90.00
#
_symmetry.space_group_name_H-M   'P 1'
#
loop_
_entity.id
_entity.type
_entity.pdbx_description
1 polymer ?
#
loop_
_entity_poly.entity_id
_entity_poly.type
_entity_poly.pdbx_seq_one_letter_code
_entity_poly.pdbx_strand_id
1 'polypeptide(L)'
;LSPQGKFIMTASSDTTILIWSPKGEVLASINTNQMNNAYATVSPCGRFVASCGFTPDVKVWEVCFGKNGDFREVARAFELKGHTAGVYSFSFSNDARRMATLSKDRTWKFWDTDVEYKKQQDPYLLLTGKCEVAEPCRIALSPDARVVAISSGTDLIVFNTRRGEEEERFVAVHAHGITDLAFDSSSRYLVSCGDRTIRVFHNAAGHRALLEELENMLRTTSSSATRERLEQQMASARQALAAIYGKKH
;
A
#
# COMPACT_ATOMS: atom_id res chain seq x y z
N LEU A 1 11.72 10.24 5.23
CA LEU A 1 12.80 10.49 4.24
C LEU A 1 12.38 9.82 2.94
N SER A 2 12.59 10.45 1.78
CA SER A 2 12.37 9.77 0.50
C SER A 2 13.39 8.63 0.33
N PRO A 3 13.03 7.50 -0.32
CA PRO A 3 13.93 6.35 -0.44
C PRO A 3 15.27 6.65 -1.11
N GLN A 4 15.34 7.66 -2.00
CA GLN A 4 16.61 8.11 -2.61
C GLN A 4 17.33 9.21 -1.82
N GLY A 5 16.81 9.61 -0.66
CA GLY A 5 17.40 10.66 0.18
C GLY A 5 17.32 12.07 -0.42
N LYS A 6 16.47 12.30 -1.44
CA LYS A 6 16.36 13.60 -2.12
C LYS A 6 15.62 14.66 -1.31
N PHE A 7 14.69 14.25 -0.46
CA PHE A 7 13.92 15.15 0.39
C PHE A 7 13.42 14.44 1.65
N ILE A 8 13.03 15.23 2.64
CA ILE A 8 12.30 14.78 3.81
C ILE A 8 10.87 15.32 3.70
N MET A 9 9.90 14.52 4.11
CA MET A 9 8.50 14.94 4.23
C MET A 9 8.13 14.91 5.71
N THR A 10 7.46 15.97 6.18
CA THR A 10 6.78 15.99 7.47
C THR A 10 5.31 16.35 7.24
N ALA A 11 4.40 15.64 7.90
CA ALA A 11 2.98 15.94 7.85
C ALA A 11 2.50 16.34 9.24
N SER A 12 1.87 17.51 9.34
CA SER A 12 1.18 17.95 10.56
C SER A 12 -0.21 17.32 10.62
N SER A 13 -0.77 17.24 11.83
CA SER A 13 -2.16 16.83 12.05
C SER A 13 -3.18 17.84 11.53
N ASP A 14 -2.74 19.09 11.25
CA ASP A 14 -3.53 20.07 10.51
C ASP A 14 -3.62 19.70 9.01
N THR A 15 -3.59 20.67 8.10
CA THR A 15 -3.64 20.44 6.65
C THR A 15 -2.27 20.60 5.97
N THR A 16 -1.17 20.70 6.72
CA THR A 16 0.13 21.09 6.19
C THR A 16 1.04 19.88 6.02
N ILE A 17 1.62 19.76 4.84
CA ILE A 17 2.78 18.91 4.57
C ILE A 17 3.94 19.80 4.15
N LEU A 18 5.09 19.62 4.80
CA LEU A 18 6.33 20.31 4.44
C LEU A 18 7.28 19.33 3.75
N ILE A 19 7.88 19.79 2.66
CA ILE A 19 8.95 19.12 1.95
C ILE A 19 10.24 19.87 2.27
N TRP A 20 11.24 19.13 2.73
CA TRP A 20 12.51 19.68 3.17
C TRP A 20 13.66 19.16 2.32
N SER A 21 14.68 19.99 2.16
CA SER A 21 15.97 19.52 1.68
C SER A 21 16.59 18.63 2.77
N PRO A 22 17.46 17.67 2.40
CA PRO A 22 18.19 16.88 3.38
C PRO A 22 19.07 17.72 4.33
N LYS A 23 19.32 18.98 3.97
CA LYS A 23 20.07 19.96 4.78
C LYS A 23 19.19 20.72 5.79
N GLY A 24 17.87 20.48 5.78
CA GLY A 24 16.92 21.09 6.72
C GLY A 24 16.23 22.36 6.23
N GLU A 25 16.36 22.72 4.94
CA GLU A 25 15.67 23.88 4.38
C GLU A 25 14.26 23.49 3.91
N VAL A 26 13.26 24.34 4.12
CA VAL A 26 11.92 24.11 3.56
C VAL A 26 11.95 24.37 2.06
N LEU A 27 11.71 23.34 1.26
CA LEU A 27 11.61 23.43 -0.21
C LEU A 27 10.19 23.80 -0.66
N ALA A 28 9.17 23.25 -0.01
CA ALA A 28 7.77 23.53 -0.33
C ALA A 28 6.85 23.27 0.86
N SER A 29 5.70 23.96 0.85
CA SER A 29 4.57 23.74 1.74
C SER A 29 3.33 23.38 0.92
N ILE A 30 2.66 22.29 1.29
CA ILE A 30 1.47 21.77 0.66
C ILE A 30 0.33 21.93 1.66
N ASN A 31 -0.72 22.64 1.27
CA ASN A 31 -2.00 22.62 1.98
C ASN A 31 -2.88 21.51 1.38
N THR A 32 -3.08 20.43 2.15
CA THR A 32 -3.87 19.27 1.74
C THR A 32 -5.35 19.60 1.61
N ASN A 33 -5.84 20.64 2.29
CA ASN A 33 -7.26 21.00 2.39
C ASN A 33 -8.14 19.83 2.88
N GLN A 34 -7.60 18.94 3.73
CA GLN A 34 -8.31 17.75 4.24
C GLN A 34 -8.95 17.95 5.62
N MET A 35 -9.00 19.20 6.11
CA MET A 35 -9.31 19.61 7.50
C MET A 35 -8.30 19.10 8.54
N ASN A 36 -8.07 17.79 8.59
CA ASN A 36 -6.98 17.17 9.32
C ASN A 36 -6.34 16.05 8.49
N ASN A 37 -5.03 15.87 8.63
CA ASN A 37 -4.35 14.72 8.03
C ASN A 37 -4.41 13.54 9.01
N ALA A 38 -5.00 12.42 8.55
CA ALA A 38 -5.02 11.17 9.29
C ALA A 38 -3.76 10.33 9.02
N TYR A 39 -3.27 10.36 7.78
CA TYR A 39 -2.08 9.63 7.36
C TYR A 39 -1.44 10.31 6.15
N ALA A 40 -0.11 10.24 6.07
CA ALA A 40 0.65 10.72 4.93
C ALA A 40 1.92 9.89 4.77
N THR A 41 2.34 9.64 3.53
CA THR A 41 3.59 8.91 3.27
C THR A 41 4.23 9.31 1.95
N VAL A 42 5.52 9.00 1.83
CA VAL A 42 6.28 9.10 0.57
C VAL A 42 6.15 7.76 -0.16
N SER A 43 5.94 7.79 -1.48
CA SER A 43 5.88 6.56 -2.25
C SER A 43 7.23 5.81 -2.26
N PRO A 44 7.24 4.47 -2.43
CA PRO A 44 8.49 3.69 -2.48
C PRO A 44 9.44 4.09 -3.61
N CYS A 45 8.90 4.62 -4.72
CA CYS A 45 9.72 5.18 -5.79
C CYS A 45 10.28 6.58 -5.46
N GLY A 46 9.89 7.19 -4.33
CA GLY A 46 10.38 8.49 -3.86
C GLY A 46 10.01 9.69 -4.74
N ARG A 47 9.08 9.48 -5.67
CA ARG A 47 8.58 10.50 -6.60
C ARG A 47 7.33 11.21 -6.07
N PHE A 48 6.52 10.51 -5.29
CA PHE A 48 5.22 11.00 -4.84
C PHE A 48 5.18 11.17 -3.33
N VAL A 49 4.42 12.18 -2.90
CA VAL A 49 3.92 12.30 -1.53
C VAL A 49 2.41 12.24 -1.58
N ALA A 50 1.79 11.63 -0.58
CA ALA A 50 0.34 11.51 -0.54
C ALA A 50 -0.19 11.71 0.88
N SER A 51 -1.46 12.09 0.97
CA SER A 51 -2.14 12.32 2.24
C SER A 51 -3.62 11.95 2.18
N CYS A 52 -4.14 11.54 3.32
CA CYS A 52 -5.55 11.26 3.54
C CYS A 52 -5.98 11.81 4.91
N GLY A 53 -7.29 11.97 5.09
CA GLY A 53 -7.83 12.67 6.25
C GLY A 53 -9.35 12.60 6.34
N PHE A 54 -9.98 13.68 6.81
CA PHE A 54 -11.43 13.74 6.94
C PHE A 54 -12.17 13.72 5.59
N THR A 55 -11.53 14.20 4.52
CA THR A 55 -12.12 14.19 3.18
C THR A 55 -12.17 12.78 2.59
N PRO A 56 -13.12 12.51 1.67
CA PRO A 56 -13.33 11.17 1.10
C PRO A 56 -12.32 10.82 -0.01
N ASP A 57 -11.16 11.47 -0.04
CA ASP A 57 -10.16 11.32 -1.08
C ASP A 57 -8.75 11.15 -0.52
N VAL A 58 -7.91 10.46 -1.27
CA VAL A 58 -6.46 10.48 -1.08
C VAL A 58 -5.88 11.41 -2.13
N LYS A 59 -5.10 12.39 -1.68
CA LYS A 59 -4.45 13.36 -2.56
C LYS A 59 -2.99 12.97 -2.76
N VAL A 60 -2.51 13.07 -4.00
CA VAL A 60 -1.15 12.69 -4.39
C VAL A 60 -0.48 13.83 -5.15
N TRP A 61 0.75 14.15 -4.76
CA TRP A 61 1.60 15.15 -5.40
C TRP A 61 2.92 14.56 -5.84
N GLU A 62 3.42 15.00 -6.99
CA GLU A 62 4.77 14.72 -7.47
C GLU A 62 5.75 15.75 -6.92
N VAL A 63 6.86 15.29 -6.35
CA VAL A 63 7.99 16.16 -5.96
C VAL A 63 8.98 16.18 -7.12
N CYS A 64 8.99 17.28 -7.87
CA CYS A 64 9.72 17.41 -9.12
C CYS A 64 11.14 17.92 -8.88
N PHE A 65 12.12 17.19 -9.41
CA PHE A 65 13.53 17.59 -9.45
C PHE A 65 14.00 17.76 -10.90
N GLY A 66 14.93 18.67 -11.13
CA GLY A 66 15.58 18.85 -12.42
C GLY A 66 16.59 17.75 -12.73
N LYS A 67 17.09 17.75 -13.98
CA LYS A 67 18.15 16.81 -14.41
C LYS A 67 19.41 16.90 -13.54
N ASN A 68 19.67 18.08 -12.99
CA ASN A 68 20.82 18.36 -12.14
C ASN A 68 20.60 17.98 -10.67
N GLY A 69 19.40 17.49 -10.31
CA GLY A 69 19.06 17.12 -8.94
C GLY A 69 18.47 18.24 -8.09
N ASP A 70 18.36 19.46 -8.64
CA ASP A 70 17.76 20.60 -7.92
C ASP A 70 16.24 20.49 -7.83
N PHE A 71 15.69 20.87 -6.68
CA PHE A 71 14.24 20.96 -6.49
C PHE A 71 13.64 21.98 -7.47
N ARG A 72 12.50 21.63 -8.08
CA ARG A 72 11.76 22.53 -8.97
C ARG A 72 10.47 23.00 -8.34
N GLU A 73 9.58 22.06 -8.05
CA GLU A 73 8.25 22.34 -7.55
C GLU A 73 7.62 21.07 -6.96
N VAL A 74 6.46 21.25 -6.32
CA VAL A 74 5.55 20.15 -6.00
C VAL A 74 4.28 20.36 -6.82
N ALA A 75 3.94 19.40 -7.67
CA ALA A 75 2.77 19.46 -8.54
C ALA A 75 1.72 18.44 -8.09
N ARG A 76 0.43 18.82 -8.12
CA ARG A 76 -0.65 17.85 -7.89
C ARG A 76 -0.65 16.83 -9.04
N ALA A 77 -0.53 15.55 -8.68
CA ALA A 77 -0.52 14.46 -9.64
C ALA A 77 -1.95 13.99 -9.90
N PHE A 78 -2.57 13.34 -8.91
CA PHE A 78 -3.92 12.80 -9.03
C PHE A 78 -4.57 12.66 -7.65
N GLU A 79 -5.85 12.29 -7.64
CA GLU A 79 -6.61 11.99 -6.43
C GLU A 79 -7.38 10.69 -6.57
N LEU A 80 -7.47 9.94 -5.49
CA LEU A 80 -8.28 8.71 -5.42
C LEU A 80 -9.64 9.07 -4.84
N LYS A 81 -10.62 9.29 -5.72
CA LYS A 81 -11.99 9.71 -5.38
C LYS A 81 -12.95 8.53 -5.41
N GLY A 82 -13.93 8.51 -4.52
CA GLY A 82 -15.05 7.56 -4.58
C GLY A 82 -15.39 6.89 -3.25
N HIS A 83 -14.66 7.19 -2.17
CA HIS A 83 -15.16 6.94 -0.83
C HIS A 83 -16.31 7.90 -0.49
N THR A 84 -17.13 7.55 0.49
CA THR A 84 -18.25 8.39 0.95
C THR A 84 -17.99 9.00 2.33
N ALA A 85 -16.88 8.65 2.97
CA ALA A 85 -16.44 9.21 4.24
C ALA A 85 -14.91 9.31 4.30
N GLY A 86 -14.40 9.96 5.35
CA GLY A 86 -12.97 10.18 5.57
C GLY A 86 -12.12 8.90 5.47
N VAL A 87 -10.93 9.05 4.91
CA VAL A 87 -9.97 7.97 4.65
C VAL A 87 -8.98 7.90 5.81
N TYR A 88 -8.90 6.73 6.46
CA TYR A 88 -8.03 6.53 7.63
C TYR A 88 -6.58 6.25 7.24
N SER A 89 -6.36 5.51 6.16
CA SER A 89 -5.03 5.06 5.75
C SER A 89 -5.03 4.69 4.27
N PHE A 90 -3.84 4.70 3.68
CA PHE A 90 -3.61 4.19 2.32
C PHE A 90 -2.20 3.59 2.21
N SER A 91 -1.95 2.82 1.15
CA SER A 91 -0.65 2.20 0.89
C SER A 91 -0.35 2.16 -0.62
N PHE A 92 0.92 2.37 -0.97
CA PHE A 92 1.43 2.17 -2.33
C PHE A 92 1.92 0.74 -2.53
N SER A 93 1.91 0.25 -3.77
CA SER A 93 2.78 -0.85 -4.22
C SER A 93 4.22 -0.36 -4.41
N ASN A 94 5.18 -1.28 -4.55
CA ASN A 94 6.60 -0.93 -4.66
C ASN A 94 6.92 -0.10 -5.92
N ASP A 95 6.22 -0.39 -7.02
CA ASP A 95 6.34 0.34 -8.29
C ASP A 95 5.49 1.63 -8.33
N ALA A 96 4.70 1.89 -7.29
CA ALA A 96 3.70 2.97 -7.19
C ALA A 96 2.65 2.97 -8.32
N ARG A 97 2.45 1.83 -8.99
CA ARG A 97 1.42 1.64 -10.03
C ARG A 97 0.10 1.14 -9.47
N ARG A 98 0.08 0.76 -8.19
CA ARG A 98 -1.12 0.38 -7.46
C ARG A 98 -1.17 1.11 -6.13
N MET A 99 -2.38 1.39 -5.68
CA MET A 99 -2.64 1.91 -4.34
C MET A 99 -3.84 1.21 -3.73
N ALA A 100 -3.84 1.09 -2.41
CA ALA A 100 -5.00 0.67 -1.62
C ALA A 100 -5.39 1.77 -0.64
N THR A 101 -6.69 2.01 -0.46
CA THR A 101 -7.24 3.02 0.45
C THR A 101 -8.25 2.39 1.39
N LEU A 102 -8.31 2.87 2.65
CA LEU A 102 -9.22 2.38 3.68
C LEU A 102 -10.00 3.53 4.30
N SER A 103 -11.32 3.45 4.32
CA SER A 103 -12.20 4.54 4.75
C SER A 103 -13.13 4.16 5.89
N LYS A 104 -13.58 5.20 6.59
CA LYS A 104 -14.68 5.16 7.56
C LYS A 104 -16.00 4.69 6.93
N ASP A 105 -16.12 4.72 5.61
CA ASP A 105 -17.29 4.18 4.90
C ASP A 105 -17.38 2.63 4.91
N ARG A 106 -16.49 1.96 5.64
CA ARG A 106 -16.41 0.49 5.79
C ARG A 106 -16.02 -0.22 4.49
N THR A 107 -15.33 0.48 3.61
CA THR A 107 -14.76 -0.10 2.40
C THR A 107 -13.26 0.14 2.33
N TRP A 108 -12.59 -0.80 1.68
CA TRP A 108 -11.27 -0.56 1.11
C TRP A 108 -11.39 -0.57 -0.41
N LYS A 109 -10.55 0.22 -1.07
CA LYS A 109 -10.51 0.32 -2.53
C LYS A 109 -9.11 0.06 -3.04
N PHE A 110 -9.03 -0.60 -4.18
CA PHE A 110 -7.78 -0.91 -4.87
C PHE A 110 -7.76 -0.22 -6.23
N TRP A 111 -6.65 0.43 -6.55
CA TRP A 111 -6.55 1.39 -7.63
C TRP A 111 -5.42 1.04 -8.58
N ASP A 112 -5.65 1.24 -9.87
CA ASP A 112 -4.60 1.39 -10.88
C ASP A 112 -4.19 2.86 -10.94
N THR A 113 -2.93 3.13 -10.59
CA THR A 113 -2.35 4.48 -10.58
C THR A 113 -1.25 4.63 -11.63
N ASP A 114 -1.11 3.68 -12.56
CA ASP A 114 -0.20 3.76 -13.71
C ASP A 114 -0.83 4.62 -14.82
N VAL A 115 -1.05 5.90 -14.50
CA VAL A 115 -1.77 6.85 -15.36
C VAL A 115 -0.88 7.99 -15.80
N GLU A 116 -1.14 8.52 -17.00
CA GLU A 116 -0.51 9.75 -17.46
C GLU A 116 -1.17 10.99 -16.84
N TYR A 117 -0.94 11.20 -15.54
CA TYR A 117 -1.55 12.31 -14.80
C TYR A 117 -1.19 13.70 -15.35
N LYS A 118 -0.06 13.84 -16.06
CA LYS A 118 0.30 15.08 -16.80
C LYS A 118 -0.65 15.38 -17.96
N LYS A 119 -1.33 14.36 -18.49
CA LYS A 119 -2.41 14.47 -19.47
C LYS A 119 -3.79 14.44 -18.79
N GLN A 120 -3.86 14.67 -17.47
CA GLN A 120 -5.09 14.66 -16.68
C GLN A 120 -5.85 13.33 -16.71
N GLN A 121 -5.14 12.22 -16.88
CA GLN A 121 -5.74 10.90 -16.70
C GLN A 121 -5.95 10.62 -15.20
N ASP A 122 -7.17 10.22 -14.86
CA ASP A 122 -7.53 9.82 -13.49
C ASP A 122 -7.18 8.34 -13.25
N PRO A 123 -6.79 7.98 -12.01
CA PRO A 123 -6.63 6.59 -11.58
C PRO A 123 -7.91 5.76 -11.76
N TYR A 124 -7.75 4.48 -12.04
CA TYR A 124 -8.87 3.56 -12.25
C TYR A 124 -9.16 2.76 -10.97
N LEU A 125 -10.43 2.72 -10.54
CA LEU A 125 -10.87 1.84 -9.47
C LEU A 125 -10.91 0.40 -9.99
N LEU A 126 -10.07 -0.48 -9.44
CA LEU A 126 -10.02 -1.90 -9.81
C LEU A 126 -11.03 -2.72 -8.99
N LEU A 127 -11.14 -2.42 -7.70
CA LEU A 127 -11.95 -3.21 -6.78
C LEU A 127 -12.40 -2.37 -5.58
N THR A 128 -13.62 -2.63 -5.09
CA THR A 128 -14.08 -2.20 -3.77
C THR A 128 -14.37 -3.43 -2.93
N GLY A 129 -13.66 -3.59 -1.82
CA GLY A 129 -13.92 -4.63 -0.82
C GLY A 129 -14.58 -4.04 0.42
N LYS A 130 -15.36 -4.86 1.13
CA LYS A 130 -15.96 -4.49 2.42
C LYS A 130 -15.01 -4.89 3.55
N CYS A 131 -14.96 -4.06 4.59
CA CYS A 131 -14.24 -4.38 5.82
C CYS A 131 -14.98 -3.76 6.99
N GLU A 132 -15.07 -4.47 8.11
CA GLU A 132 -15.59 -3.87 9.33
C GLU A 132 -14.54 -2.93 9.91
N VAL A 133 -14.86 -1.64 9.88
CA VAL A 133 -14.01 -0.56 10.38
C VAL A 133 -14.76 0.10 11.54
N ALA A 134 -14.33 -0.18 12.77
CA ALA A 134 -14.90 0.41 13.98
C ALA A 134 -14.15 1.67 14.43
N GLU A 135 -12.83 1.69 14.23
CA GLU A 135 -11.89 2.72 14.70
C GLU A 135 -10.94 3.13 13.57
N PRO A 136 -10.08 4.16 13.75
CA PRO A 136 -9.00 4.43 12.81
C PRO A 136 -8.13 3.18 12.59
N CYS A 137 -8.20 2.65 11.37
CA CYS A 137 -7.50 1.43 10.99
C CYS A 137 -6.29 1.73 10.11
N ARG A 138 -5.43 0.73 9.93
CA ARG A 138 -4.26 0.76 9.03
C ARG A 138 -4.49 -0.20 7.87
N ILE A 139 -3.93 0.17 6.73
CA ILE A 139 -3.93 -0.65 5.53
C ILE A 139 -2.51 -0.74 4.98
N ALA A 140 -2.07 -1.94 4.65
CA ALA A 140 -0.80 -2.21 3.99
C ALA A 140 -1.05 -3.03 2.73
N LEU A 141 -0.60 -2.52 1.59
CA LEU A 141 -0.62 -3.24 0.32
C LEU A 141 0.70 -4.01 0.20
N SER A 142 0.64 -5.29 -0.19
CA SER A 142 1.87 -6.02 -0.46
C SER A 142 2.65 -5.34 -1.61
N PRO A 143 4.00 -5.33 -1.57
CA PRO A 143 4.82 -4.70 -2.61
C PRO A 143 4.48 -5.15 -4.04
N ASP A 144 4.07 -6.42 -4.19
CA ASP A 144 3.62 -7.04 -5.44
C ASP A 144 2.13 -6.82 -5.77
N ALA A 145 1.42 -6.08 -4.91
CA ALA A 145 0.02 -5.70 -5.01
C ALA A 145 -0.99 -6.87 -5.07
N ARG A 146 -0.62 -8.08 -4.65
CA ARG A 146 -1.49 -9.27 -4.66
C ARG A 146 -2.45 -9.36 -3.48
N VAL A 147 -2.05 -8.82 -2.33
CA VAL A 147 -2.85 -8.87 -1.11
C VAL A 147 -2.80 -7.54 -0.38
N VAL A 148 -3.85 -7.28 0.41
CA VAL A 148 -3.92 -6.13 1.28
C VAL A 148 -4.21 -6.59 2.70
N ALA A 149 -3.44 -6.09 3.66
CA ALA A 149 -3.64 -6.33 5.07
C ALA A 149 -4.33 -5.11 5.70
N ILE A 150 -5.37 -5.35 6.48
CA ILE A 150 -6.15 -4.32 7.16
C ILE A 150 -6.21 -4.66 8.65
N SER A 151 -5.89 -3.70 9.50
CA SER A 151 -6.15 -3.84 10.93
C SER A 151 -7.61 -3.49 11.24
N SER A 152 -8.21 -4.19 12.19
CA SER A 152 -9.51 -3.82 12.76
C SER A 152 -9.46 -4.01 14.26
N GLY A 153 -9.24 -2.91 14.99
CA GLY A 153 -8.94 -2.97 16.43
C GLY A 153 -7.68 -3.80 16.69
N THR A 154 -7.86 -4.95 17.34
CA THR A 154 -6.81 -5.92 17.68
C THR A 154 -6.58 -6.99 16.61
N ASP A 155 -7.43 -7.04 15.61
CA ASP A 155 -7.45 -8.09 14.60
C ASP A 155 -6.74 -7.62 13.33
N LEU A 156 -6.25 -8.60 12.58
CA LEU A 156 -5.57 -8.40 11.30
C LEU A 156 -6.24 -9.28 10.25
N ILE A 157 -6.68 -8.67 9.16
CA ILE A 157 -7.39 -9.36 8.08
C ILE A 157 -6.61 -9.14 6.78
N VAL A 158 -6.37 -10.19 6.02
CA VAL A 158 -5.68 -10.15 4.74
C VAL A 158 -6.67 -10.51 3.63
N PHE A 159 -6.79 -9.63 2.64
CA PHE A 159 -7.67 -9.80 1.48
C PHE A 159 -6.88 -10.00 0.20
N ASN A 160 -7.45 -10.77 -0.72
CA ASN A 160 -6.96 -10.91 -2.09
C ASN A 160 -7.37 -9.68 -2.93
N THR A 161 -6.43 -9.01 -3.59
CA THR A 161 -6.73 -7.79 -4.36
C THR A 161 -7.41 -8.04 -5.71
N ARG A 162 -7.38 -9.29 -6.20
CA ARG A 162 -8.03 -9.71 -7.45
C ARG A 162 -9.49 -10.08 -7.23
N ARG A 163 -9.76 -10.87 -6.18
CA ARG A 163 -11.13 -11.35 -5.86
C ARG A 163 -11.89 -10.45 -4.89
N GLY A 164 -11.16 -9.72 -4.04
CA GLY A 164 -11.75 -8.93 -2.94
C GLY A 164 -12.25 -9.73 -1.75
N GLU A 165 -11.89 -11.01 -1.71
CA GLU A 165 -12.26 -11.94 -0.65
C GLU A 165 -11.23 -11.92 0.48
N GLU A 166 -11.69 -12.23 1.69
CA GLU A 166 -10.85 -12.48 2.84
C GLU A 166 -10.12 -13.82 2.66
N GLU A 167 -8.78 -13.78 2.73
CA GLU A 167 -7.92 -14.97 2.64
C GLU A 167 -7.52 -15.47 4.02
N GLU A 168 -7.19 -14.54 4.94
CA GLU A 168 -6.72 -14.88 6.29
C GLU A 168 -7.20 -13.85 7.31
N ARG A 169 -7.46 -14.33 8.53
CA ARG A 169 -7.78 -13.50 9.69
C ARG A 169 -7.03 -13.99 10.90
N PHE A 170 -6.31 -13.07 11.54
CA PHE A 170 -5.67 -13.26 12.81
C PHE A 170 -6.44 -12.46 13.86
N VAL A 171 -6.99 -13.15 14.85
CA VAL A 171 -7.85 -12.55 15.90
C VAL A 171 -7.00 -12.26 17.13
N ALA A 172 -7.26 -11.12 17.78
CA ALA A 172 -6.58 -10.68 18.99
C ALA A 172 -5.05 -10.73 18.87
N VAL A 173 -4.53 -10.24 17.74
CA VAL A 173 -3.09 -10.24 17.45
C VAL A 173 -2.31 -9.42 18.48
N HIS A 174 -2.89 -8.30 18.91
CA HIS A 174 -2.36 -7.45 19.96
C HIS A 174 -3.42 -7.28 21.05
N ALA A 175 -2.99 -7.01 22.30
CA ALA A 175 -3.91 -6.70 23.41
C ALA A 175 -4.59 -5.31 23.26
N HIS A 176 -4.03 -4.46 22.40
CA HIS A 176 -4.52 -3.11 22.09
C HIS A 176 -4.56 -2.91 20.58
N GLY A 177 -5.15 -1.80 20.14
CA GLY A 177 -5.28 -1.45 18.73
C GLY A 177 -3.94 -1.49 17.99
N ILE A 178 -3.95 -2.05 16.78
CA ILE A 178 -2.78 -2.08 15.89
C ILE A 178 -2.51 -0.66 15.39
N THR A 179 -1.33 -0.14 15.70
CA THR A 179 -0.92 1.23 15.37
C THR A 179 -0.31 1.34 13.99
N ASP A 180 0.31 0.27 13.48
CA ASP A 180 0.93 0.24 12.16
C ASP A 180 0.97 -1.16 11.54
N LEU A 181 0.99 -1.20 10.20
CA LEU A 181 1.10 -2.40 9.38
C LEU A 181 2.06 -2.17 8.22
N ALA A 182 2.94 -3.13 7.95
CA ALA A 182 3.81 -3.07 6.79
C ALA A 182 4.14 -4.46 6.26
N PHE A 183 4.24 -4.58 4.94
CA PHE A 183 4.90 -5.72 4.32
C PHE A 183 6.39 -5.44 4.14
N ASP A 184 7.22 -6.47 4.25
CA ASP A 184 8.62 -6.36 3.85
C ASP A 184 8.72 -6.18 2.32
N SER A 185 9.84 -5.65 1.83
CA SER A 185 10.03 -5.35 0.40
C SER A 185 9.95 -6.57 -0.52
N SER A 186 10.15 -7.78 0.01
CA SER A 186 10.03 -9.03 -0.76
C SER A 186 8.62 -9.65 -0.72
N SER A 187 7.64 -9.01 -0.06
CA SER A 187 6.27 -9.51 0.12
C SER A 187 6.17 -10.87 0.83
N ARG A 188 7.19 -11.29 1.59
CA ARG A 188 7.23 -12.57 2.31
C ARG A 188 6.69 -12.48 3.72
N TYR A 189 6.76 -11.31 4.33
CA TYR A 189 6.39 -11.07 5.70
C TYR A 189 5.45 -9.86 5.81
N LEU A 190 4.44 -10.03 6.64
CA LEU A 190 3.60 -8.95 7.14
C LEU A 190 4.01 -8.67 8.58
N VAL A 191 4.14 -7.40 8.93
CA VAL A 191 4.53 -6.94 10.25
C VAL A 191 3.41 -6.09 10.82
N SER A 192 3.04 -6.35 12.07
CA SER A 192 2.11 -5.53 12.83
C SER A 192 2.76 -4.96 14.08
N CYS A 193 2.38 -3.74 14.43
CA CYS A 193 2.81 -3.05 15.64
C CYS A 193 1.59 -2.66 16.47
N GLY A 194 1.65 -2.91 17.77
CA GLY A 194 0.60 -2.65 18.75
C GLY A 194 1.10 -3.12 20.11
N ASP A 195 0.39 -2.86 21.21
CA ASP A 195 0.71 -3.36 22.57
C ASP A 195 2.20 -3.34 23.02
N ARG A 196 3.01 -2.41 22.49
CA ARG A 196 4.48 -2.28 22.67
C ARG A 196 5.29 -3.44 22.08
N THR A 197 4.71 -4.23 21.18
CA THR A 197 5.37 -5.33 20.50
C THR A 197 5.24 -5.21 18.99
N ILE A 198 6.16 -5.91 18.31
CA ILE A 198 6.12 -6.11 16.87
C ILE A 198 5.94 -7.60 16.62
N ARG A 199 4.95 -7.96 15.80
CA ARG A 199 4.69 -9.34 15.40
C ARG A 199 4.91 -9.49 13.89
N VAL A 200 5.48 -10.63 13.51
CA VAL A 200 5.85 -10.94 12.13
C VAL A 200 5.11 -12.20 11.69
N PHE A 201 4.41 -12.09 10.56
CA PHE A 201 3.60 -13.14 9.96
C PHE A 201 4.19 -13.52 8.61
N HIS A 202 4.19 -14.81 8.30
CA HIS A 202 4.45 -15.24 6.93
C HIS A 202 3.27 -14.85 6.04
N ASN A 203 3.55 -14.23 4.88
CA ASN A 203 2.53 -13.84 3.91
C ASN A 203 2.06 -15.03 3.07
N ALA A 204 1.43 -16.02 3.72
CA ALA A 204 0.91 -17.20 3.04
C ALA A 204 -0.17 -16.83 2.00
N ALA A 205 -1.06 -15.89 2.32
CA ALA A 205 -2.06 -15.36 1.39
C ALA A 205 -1.43 -14.82 0.09
N GLY A 206 -0.36 -14.03 0.19
CA GLY A 206 0.36 -13.52 -0.99
C GLY A 206 0.99 -14.63 -1.84
N HIS A 207 1.55 -15.66 -1.21
CA HIS A 207 2.06 -16.82 -1.95
C HIS A 207 0.95 -17.63 -2.65
N ARG A 208 -0.24 -17.77 -2.05
CA ARG A 208 -1.39 -18.42 -2.72
C ARG A 208 -1.87 -17.59 -3.91
N ALA A 209 -1.99 -16.28 -3.74
CA ALA A 209 -2.38 -15.37 -4.83
C ALA A 209 -1.36 -15.41 -5.99
N LEU A 210 -0.06 -15.52 -5.69
CA LEU A 210 0.99 -15.72 -6.70
C LEU A 210 0.80 -17.04 -7.45
N LEU A 211 0.52 -18.14 -6.75
CA LEU A 211 0.31 -19.44 -7.40
C LEU A 211 -0.90 -19.41 -8.34
N GLU A 212 -2.02 -18.82 -7.92
CA GLU A 212 -3.21 -18.67 -8.76
C GLU A 212 -2.90 -17.84 -10.03
N GLU A 213 -2.13 -16.76 -9.89
CA GLU A 213 -1.71 -15.94 -11.02
C GLU A 213 -0.81 -16.73 -12.00
N LEU A 214 0.19 -17.44 -11.49
CA LEU A 214 1.10 -18.25 -12.29
C LEU A 214 0.36 -19.39 -13.01
N GLU A 215 -0.58 -20.05 -12.35
CA GLU A 215 -1.41 -21.11 -12.94
C GLU A 215 -2.27 -20.58 -14.10
N ASN A 216 -2.85 -19.39 -13.93
CA ASN A 216 -3.61 -18.73 -15.00
C ASN A 216 -2.70 -18.38 -16.19
N MET A 217 -1.50 -17.83 -15.95
CA MET A 217 -0.55 -17.51 -17.03
C MET A 217 -0.02 -18.76 -17.75
N LEU A 218 0.12 -19.87 -17.04
CA LEU A 218 0.57 -21.15 -17.61
C LEU A 218 -0.45 -21.72 -18.60
N ARG A 219 -1.75 -21.57 -18.29
CA ARG A 219 -2.86 -22.00 -19.15
C ARG A 219 -2.94 -21.19 -20.44
N THR A 220 -2.57 -19.92 -20.41
CA THR A 220 -2.65 -19.02 -21.58
C THR A 220 -1.38 -18.99 -22.42
N THR A 221 -0.25 -19.46 -21.89
CA THR A 221 1.05 -19.39 -22.54
C THR A 221 1.21 -20.44 -23.64
N SER A 222 1.63 -19.99 -24.83
CA SER A 222 2.02 -20.86 -25.96
C SER A 222 3.53 -21.10 -26.07
N SER A 223 4.35 -20.25 -25.43
CA SER A 223 5.82 -20.32 -25.47
C SER A 223 6.39 -21.34 -24.48
N SER A 224 7.22 -22.28 -24.97
CA SER A 224 7.89 -23.29 -24.14
C SER A 224 8.83 -22.68 -23.11
N ALA A 225 9.60 -21.65 -23.49
CA ALA A 225 10.52 -20.98 -22.57
C ALA A 225 9.80 -20.21 -21.46
N THR A 226 8.68 -19.56 -21.79
CA THR A 226 7.83 -18.89 -20.79
C THR A 226 7.20 -19.90 -19.85
N ARG A 227 6.74 -21.05 -20.38
CA ARG A 227 6.18 -22.14 -19.58
C ARG A 227 7.19 -22.65 -18.55
N GLU A 228 8.41 -22.98 -18.98
CA GLU A 228 9.47 -23.49 -18.08
C GLU A 228 9.78 -22.50 -16.94
N ARG A 229 9.88 -21.20 -17.26
CA ARG A 229 10.08 -20.14 -16.26
C ARG A 229 8.93 -20.07 -15.25
N LEU A 230 7.68 -20.14 -15.72
CA LEU A 230 6.50 -20.11 -14.84
C LEU A 230 6.47 -21.33 -13.92
N GLU A 231 6.80 -22.53 -14.44
CA GLU A 231 6.87 -23.76 -13.65
C GLU A 231 7.94 -23.67 -12.54
N GLN A 232 9.12 -23.12 -12.84
CA GLN A 232 10.16 -22.88 -11.84
C GLN A 232 9.69 -21.92 -10.74
N GLN A 233 9.01 -20.82 -11.11
CA GLN A 233 8.44 -19.88 -10.16
C GLN A 233 7.36 -20.52 -9.28
N MET A 234 6.49 -21.34 -9.87
CA MET A 234 5.47 -22.10 -9.14
C MET A 234 6.08 -23.09 -8.16
N ALA A 235 7.12 -23.83 -8.57
CA ALA A 235 7.82 -24.77 -7.70
C ALA A 235 8.41 -24.05 -6.46
N SER A 236 9.05 -22.90 -6.68
CA SER A 236 9.60 -22.09 -5.59
C SER A 236 8.50 -21.55 -4.65
N ALA A 237 7.39 -21.04 -5.20
CA ALA A 237 6.27 -20.56 -4.40
C ALA A 237 5.58 -21.68 -3.60
N ARG A 238 5.42 -22.88 -4.18
CA ARG A 238 4.91 -24.07 -3.47
C ARG A 238 5.84 -24.50 -2.34
N GLN A 239 7.16 -24.47 -2.57
CA GLN A 239 8.15 -24.78 -1.55
C GLN A 239 8.09 -23.77 -0.38
N ALA A 240 7.95 -22.48 -0.67
CA ALA A 240 7.79 -21.44 0.35
C ALA A 240 6.54 -21.67 1.21
N LEU A 241 5.39 -21.96 0.58
CA LEU A 241 4.15 -22.31 1.30
C LEU A 241 4.29 -23.58 2.13
N ALA A 242 4.91 -24.62 1.56
CA ALA A 242 5.16 -25.87 2.29
C ALA A 242 6.06 -25.64 3.52
N ALA A 243 7.05 -24.75 3.44
CA ALA A 243 7.90 -24.41 4.57
C ALA A 243 7.15 -23.66 5.69
N ILE A 244 6.13 -22.87 5.34
CA ILE A 244 5.27 -22.16 6.30
C ILE A 244 4.40 -23.16 7.07
N TYR A 245 3.80 -24.15 6.38
CA TYR A 245 2.91 -25.14 7.00
C TYR A 245 3.61 -26.36 7.60
N GLY A 246 4.80 -26.70 7.09
CA GLY A 246 5.55 -27.90 7.48
C GLY A 246 6.24 -27.78 8.84
N LYS A 247 6.33 -26.58 9.41
CA LYS A 247 6.81 -26.36 10.78
C LYS A 247 5.66 -26.47 11.80
N LYS A 248 5.01 -27.63 11.87
CA LYS A 248 4.29 -28.02 13.10
C LYS A 248 5.29 -28.80 13.96
N HIS A 249 5.79 -28.16 15.02
CA HIS A 249 6.41 -28.87 16.15
C HIS A 249 5.35 -29.06 17.22
#